data_AF-A0AAJ0E9V3-F1
#
_entry.id   AF-A0AAJ0E9V3-F1
#
_cell.length_a   1.000
_cell.length_b   1.000
_cell.length_c   1.000
_cell.angle_alpha   90.00
_cell.angle_beta   90.00
_cell.angle_gamma   90.00
#
_symmetry.space_group_name_H-M   'P 1'
#
loop_
_entity.id
_entity.type
_entity.pdbx_description
1 polymer ?
#
loop_
_entity_poly.entity_id
_entity_poly.type
_entity_poly.pdbx_seq_one_letter_code
_entity_poly.pdbx_strand_id
1 'polypeptide(L)'
;GDFYTNSEAIGHFKTRIAHVLGHVNPSNGKTWAQSPEYIFAFEAQNEAMHPQGNPSALASWQCTMAQAIKQNLNGSTDILVTTGGGAYVDNSLLDPYFSCSALDVLAIHAYGVDDFATSKLQPYVTRAKTSGKKLIMQEWGACYMDAPNHNCNGGSPIGTGTRDSNIRTWAASIDAAGIPWFYWQILPNPDPHHGWDYEVGIDDVNWGALKAAGLAAGQAESAFDFDRYLL
;
A
#
# COMPACT_ATOMS: atom_id res chain seq x y z
N GLY A 1 18.53 8.97 14.57
CA GLY A 1 19.31 9.42 13.40
C GLY A 1 18.35 10.07 12.43
N ASP A 2 18.78 11.10 11.70
CA ASP A 2 17.94 11.79 10.72
C ASP A 2 18.07 11.10 9.35
N PHE A 3 17.08 10.31 8.95
CA PHE A 3 17.11 9.57 7.68
C PHE A 3 16.63 10.41 6.49
N TYR A 4 15.76 11.40 6.73
CA TYR A 4 15.09 12.15 5.67
C TYR A 4 15.83 13.42 5.25
N THR A 5 16.73 13.97 6.07
CA THR A 5 17.51 15.17 5.71
C THR A 5 19.02 14.95 5.61
N ASN A 6 19.55 13.87 6.22
CA ASN A 6 20.99 13.60 6.17
C ASN A 6 21.42 13.18 4.75
N SER A 7 22.37 13.93 4.19
CA SER A 7 22.85 13.72 2.82
C SER A 7 23.54 12.37 2.60
N GLU A 8 24.25 11.84 3.60
CA GLU A 8 24.88 10.52 3.53
C GLU A 8 23.82 9.41 3.54
N ALA A 9 22.82 9.51 4.41
CA ALA A 9 21.70 8.57 4.45
C ALA A 9 20.94 8.54 3.11
N ILE A 10 20.64 9.71 2.57
CA ILE A 10 20.03 9.88 1.24
C ILE A 10 20.92 9.25 0.15
N GLY A 11 22.23 9.50 0.18
CA GLY A 11 23.18 8.94 -0.79
C GLY A 11 23.28 7.41 -0.73
N HIS A 12 23.36 6.85 0.47
CA HIS A 12 23.35 5.40 0.68
C HIS A 12 22.03 4.78 0.22
N PHE A 13 20.89 5.43 0.48
CA PHE A 13 19.60 4.91 0.07
C PHE A 13 19.43 4.93 -1.46
N LYS A 14 19.87 6.00 -2.14
CA LYS A 14 19.96 6.04 -3.61
C LYS A 14 20.85 4.92 -4.17
N THR A 15 21.98 4.65 -3.52
CA THR A 15 22.87 3.55 -3.90
C THR A 15 22.18 2.18 -3.77
N ARG A 16 21.40 2.00 -2.69
CA ARG A 16 20.58 0.79 -2.51
C ARG A 16 19.50 0.66 -3.59
N ILE A 17 18.80 1.74 -3.94
CA ILE A 17 17.82 1.75 -5.04
C ILE A 17 18.48 1.30 -6.35
N ALA A 18 19.62 1.88 -6.70
CA ALA A 18 20.37 1.49 -7.90
C ALA A 18 20.81 0.02 -7.87
N HIS A 19 21.25 -0.47 -6.71
CA HIS A 19 21.64 -1.86 -6.53
C HIS A 19 20.46 -2.83 -6.74
N VAL A 20 19.29 -2.55 -6.15
CA VAL A 20 18.09 -3.40 -6.29
C VAL A 20 17.60 -3.38 -7.73
N LEU A 21 17.42 -2.21 -8.33
CA LEU A 21 16.90 -2.10 -9.70
C LEU A 21 17.87 -2.67 -10.74
N GLY A 22 19.17 -2.60 -10.48
CA GLY A 22 20.23 -3.19 -11.30
C GLY A 22 20.47 -4.68 -11.05
N HIS A 23 19.82 -5.30 -10.07
CA HIS A 23 19.97 -6.73 -9.81
C HIS A 23 19.51 -7.54 -11.03
N VAL A 24 20.37 -8.42 -11.53
CA VAL A 24 20.07 -9.31 -12.66
C VAL A 24 19.45 -10.61 -12.14
N ASN A 25 18.22 -10.91 -12.55
CA ASN A 25 17.60 -12.19 -12.23
C ASN A 25 18.36 -13.32 -12.95
N PRO A 26 18.93 -14.30 -12.22
CA PRO A 26 19.75 -15.36 -12.81
C PRO A 26 18.95 -16.29 -13.74
N SER A 27 17.62 -16.30 -13.66
CA SER A 27 16.77 -17.20 -14.43
C SER A 27 16.47 -16.69 -15.84
N ASN A 28 16.52 -15.39 -16.07
CA ASN A 28 16.17 -14.78 -17.37
C ASN A 28 17.15 -13.71 -17.86
N GLY A 29 18.15 -13.33 -17.05
CA GLY A 29 19.18 -12.36 -17.39
C GLY A 29 18.71 -10.90 -17.45
N LYS A 30 17.44 -10.60 -17.14
CA LYS A 30 16.92 -9.23 -17.07
C LYS A 30 17.21 -8.60 -15.71
N THR A 31 17.41 -7.29 -15.68
CA THR A 31 17.42 -6.58 -14.40
C THR A 31 16.00 -6.47 -13.84
N TRP A 32 15.88 -6.20 -12.54
CA TRP A 32 14.58 -5.90 -11.93
C TRP A 32 13.91 -4.70 -12.61
N ALA A 33 14.67 -3.65 -12.96
CA ALA A 33 14.15 -2.51 -13.71
C ALA A 33 13.63 -2.85 -15.13
N GLN A 34 13.97 -4.03 -15.66
CA GLN A 34 13.58 -4.51 -16.99
C GLN A 34 12.56 -5.65 -16.95
N SER A 35 11.96 -5.90 -15.79
CA SER A 35 11.07 -7.05 -15.56
C SER A 35 9.61 -6.65 -15.27
N PRO A 36 8.94 -5.88 -16.15
CA PRO A 36 7.54 -5.50 -15.95
C PRO A 36 6.59 -6.72 -15.95
N GLU A 37 7.04 -7.86 -16.49
CA GLU A 37 6.27 -9.11 -16.41
C GLU A 37 6.15 -9.70 -15.00
N TYR A 38 6.89 -9.18 -14.00
CA TYR A 38 6.84 -9.65 -12.62
C TYR A 38 6.69 -8.52 -11.60
N ILE A 39 7.01 -7.28 -11.98
CA ILE A 39 7.09 -6.15 -11.06
C ILE A 39 6.06 -5.10 -11.47
N PHE A 40 5.01 -5.01 -10.66
CA PHE A 40 3.96 -3.99 -10.79
C PHE A 40 4.49 -2.58 -10.48
N ALA A 41 5.18 -2.42 -9.35
CA ALA A 41 5.67 -1.12 -8.90
C ALA A 41 6.92 -1.25 -8.01
N PHE A 42 7.66 -0.15 -7.91
CA PHE A 42 8.64 0.08 -6.85
C PHE A 42 8.16 1.21 -5.92
N GLU A 43 8.49 1.08 -4.65
CA GLU A 43 8.24 2.11 -3.64
C GLU A 43 9.51 2.44 -2.87
N ALA A 44 9.58 3.66 -2.35
CA ALA A 44 10.73 4.08 -1.59
C ALA A 44 10.77 3.41 -0.20
N GLN A 45 9.66 3.38 0.52
CA GLN A 45 9.62 2.87 1.89
C GLN A 45 8.19 2.61 2.33
N ASN A 46 7.99 1.51 3.06
CA ASN A 46 6.74 1.22 3.76
C ASN A 46 6.48 2.24 4.89
N GLU A 47 5.29 2.82 4.93
CA GLU A 47 4.78 3.69 6.00
C GLU A 47 5.77 4.78 6.45
N ALA A 48 6.37 5.48 5.48
CA ALA A 48 7.40 6.48 5.77
C ALA A 48 6.90 7.61 6.71
N MET A 49 5.59 7.87 6.70
CA MET A 49 4.93 8.75 7.65
C MET A 49 4.39 7.96 8.87
N HIS A 50 5.28 7.69 9.83
CA HIS A 50 4.87 7.28 11.17
C HIS A 50 4.55 8.54 12.01
N PRO A 51 3.60 8.52 12.97
CA PRO A 51 3.16 9.68 13.77
C PRO A 51 4.22 10.49 14.56
N GLN A 52 5.51 10.22 14.38
CA GLN A 52 6.62 10.93 15.02
C GLN A 52 7.50 11.76 14.05
N GLY A 53 7.04 12.02 12.81
CA GLY A 53 7.88 12.57 11.74
C GLY A 53 7.71 14.05 11.40
N ASN A 54 8.79 14.66 10.90
CA ASN A 54 8.84 15.99 10.24
C ASN A 54 8.24 15.88 8.82
N PRO A 55 6.96 16.29 8.59
CA PRO A 55 6.27 16.03 7.33
C PRO A 55 6.91 16.78 6.15
N SER A 56 7.49 17.96 6.38
CA SER A 56 8.15 18.74 5.32
C SER A 56 9.40 18.06 4.79
N ALA A 57 10.21 17.49 5.70
CA ALA A 57 11.39 16.71 5.32
C ALA A 57 10.98 15.45 4.55
N LEU A 58 9.98 14.72 5.06
CA LEU A 58 9.48 13.51 4.41
C LEU A 58 8.91 13.81 3.01
N ALA A 59 8.14 14.90 2.86
CA ALA A 59 7.56 15.28 1.59
C ALA A 59 8.63 15.46 0.50
N SER A 60 9.72 16.15 0.85
CA SER A 60 10.85 16.39 -0.05
C SER A 60 11.64 15.11 -0.33
N TRP A 61 11.86 14.31 0.71
CA TRP A 61 12.58 13.04 0.62
C TRP A 61 11.87 12.04 -0.31
N GLN A 62 10.55 11.88 -0.17
CA GLN A 62 9.76 10.93 -0.96
C GLN A 62 9.91 11.18 -2.46
N CYS A 63 9.76 12.43 -2.90
CA CYS A 63 9.93 12.79 -4.31
C CYS A 63 11.38 12.60 -4.77
N THR A 64 12.36 12.84 -3.89
CA THR A 64 13.77 12.60 -4.21
C THR A 64 14.04 11.11 -4.44
N MET A 65 13.42 10.22 -3.64
CA MET A 65 13.59 8.77 -3.79
C MET A 65 12.81 8.22 -4.98
N ALA A 66 11.58 8.69 -5.20
CA ALA A 66 10.81 8.37 -6.40
C ALA A 66 11.57 8.76 -7.67
N GLN A 67 12.22 9.93 -7.68
CA GLN A 67 13.06 10.36 -8.80
C GLN A 67 14.28 9.45 -9.00
N ALA A 68 14.90 8.96 -7.92
CA ALA A 68 16.00 8.01 -8.00
C ALA A 68 15.54 6.66 -8.59
N ILE A 69 14.33 6.19 -8.22
CA ILE A 69 13.73 5.00 -8.83
C ILE A 69 13.50 5.24 -10.33
N LYS A 70 12.84 6.35 -10.72
CA LYS A 70 12.60 6.71 -12.13
C LYS A 70 13.88 6.78 -12.96
N GLN A 71 14.97 7.32 -12.41
CA GLN A 71 16.28 7.36 -13.09
C GLN A 71 16.81 5.95 -13.39
N ASN A 72 16.66 5.02 -12.45
CA ASN A 72 17.11 3.63 -12.62
C ASN A 72 16.17 2.79 -13.50
N LEU A 73 14.90 3.20 -13.67
CA LEU A 73 13.98 2.63 -14.66
C LEU A 73 14.30 3.06 -16.10
N ASN A 74 15.24 4.00 -16.29
CA ASN A 74 15.76 4.45 -17.59
C ASN A 74 14.67 4.77 -18.64
N GLY A 75 13.62 5.49 -18.21
CA GLY A 75 12.51 5.90 -19.07
C GLY A 75 11.43 4.83 -19.30
N SER A 76 11.57 3.63 -18.71
CA SER A 76 10.47 2.65 -18.69
C SER A 76 9.23 3.25 -18.02
N THR A 77 8.07 3.00 -18.64
CA THR A 77 6.75 3.37 -18.12
C THR A 77 5.88 2.14 -17.82
N ASP A 78 6.47 0.95 -17.93
CA ASP A 78 5.80 -0.34 -17.71
C ASP A 78 5.87 -0.80 -16.25
N ILE A 79 6.70 -0.14 -15.42
CA ILE A 79 6.77 -0.36 -13.97
C ILE A 79 6.43 0.96 -13.27
N LEU A 80 5.49 0.90 -12.33
CA LEU A 80 5.00 2.07 -11.59
C LEU A 80 5.94 2.46 -10.44
N VAL A 81 5.84 3.70 -9.99
CA VAL A 81 6.49 4.19 -8.77
C VAL A 81 5.43 4.67 -7.79
N THR A 82 5.44 4.13 -6.58
CA THR A 82 4.43 4.40 -5.54
C THR A 82 5.02 4.93 -4.22
N THR A 83 4.15 5.45 -3.35
CA THR A 83 4.54 6.07 -2.09
C THR A 83 4.92 5.05 -1.00
N GLY A 84 4.23 3.91 -0.92
CA GLY A 84 4.35 2.95 0.18
C GLY A 84 3.48 3.25 1.41
N GLY A 85 2.44 4.06 1.25
CA GLY A 85 1.45 4.34 2.30
C GLY A 85 1.97 5.08 3.54
N GLY A 86 1.16 5.03 4.59
CA GLY A 86 1.42 5.57 5.93
C GLY A 86 0.71 4.70 6.96
N ALA A 87 0.92 4.94 8.26
CA ALA A 87 0.33 4.09 9.30
C ALA A 87 -1.22 4.05 9.31
N TYR A 88 -1.89 5.02 8.68
CA TYR A 88 -3.34 5.07 8.50
C TYR A 88 -3.72 6.06 7.37
N VAL A 89 -5.00 6.12 7.00
CA VAL A 89 -5.43 6.86 5.80
C VAL A 89 -5.00 8.34 5.86
N ASP A 90 -5.21 8.98 7.01
CA ASP A 90 -4.99 10.42 7.18
C ASP A 90 -3.52 10.85 7.18
N ASN A 91 -2.57 9.93 7.36
CA ASN A 91 -1.14 10.23 7.29
C ASN A 91 -0.45 9.64 6.05
N SER A 92 -1.17 8.87 5.24
CA SER A 92 -0.61 8.19 4.08
C SER A 92 -0.15 9.16 2.99
N LEU A 93 -0.85 10.30 2.82
CA LEU A 93 -0.62 11.20 1.70
C LEU A 93 -0.40 12.66 2.14
N LEU A 94 0.80 13.16 1.89
CA LEU A 94 1.14 14.57 2.03
C LEU A 94 0.85 15.33 0.73
N ASP A 95 0.47 16.61 0.85
CA ASP A 95 0.09 17.46 -0.28
C ASP A 95 1.09 17.46 -1.45
N PRO A 96 2.43 17.51 -1.23
CA PRO A 96 3.39 17.52 -2.33
C PRO A 96 3.42 16.24 -3.17
N TYR A 97 2.88 15.11 -2.67
CA TYR A 97 2.87 13.85 -3.44
C TYR A 97 1.99 13.95 -4.68
N PHE A 98 0.91 14.72 -4.60
CA PHE A 98 -0.03 14.92 -5.70
C PHE A 98 0.59 15.66 -6.90
N SER A 99 1.57 16.53 -6.67
CA SER A 99 2.28 17.26 -7.74
C SER A 99 3.62 16.63 -8.15
N CYS A 100 4.05 15.58 -7.45
CA CYS A 100 5.32 14.91 -7.69
C CYS A 100 5.31 14.12 -9.02
N SER A 101 6.01 14.58 -10.04
CA SER A 101 6.01 13.91 -11.36
C SER A 101 6.61 12.50 -11.34
N ALA A 102 7.47 12.20 -10.36
CA ALA A 102 8.11 10.90 -10.23
C ALA A 102 7.22 9.81 -9.59
N LEU A 103 6.09 10.17 -9.00
CA LEU A 103 5.11 9.23 -8.44
C LEU A 103 3.98 8.98 -9.46
N ASP A 104 3.67 7.72 -9.73
CA ASP A 104 2.55 7.33 -10.60
C ASP A 104 1.31 6.96 -9.78
N VAL A 105 1.53 6.26 -8.66
CA VAL A 105 0.49 5.73 -7.77
C VAL A 105 0.68 6.28 -6.37
N LEU A 106 -0.40 6.76 -5.77
CA LEU A 106 -0.46 7.13 -4.37
C LEU A 106 -1.05 5.97 -3.58
N ALA A 107 -0.33 5.47 -2.58
CA ALA A 107 -0.78 4.40 -1.71
C ALA A 107 -1.33 4.94 -0.39
N ILE A 108 -2.42 4.34 0.09
CA ILE A 108 -3.00 4.58 1.42
C ILE A 108 -3.12 3.26 2.17
N HIS A 109 -2.96 3.30 3.50
CA HIS A 109 -3.25 2.16 4.37
C HIS A 109 -4.42 2.48 5.30
N ALA A 110 -5.18 1.45 5.69
CA ALA A 110 -6.33 1.59 6.60
C ALA A 110 -6.35 0.48 7.66
N TYR A 111 -6.29 0.90 8.93
CA TYR A 111 -6.33 -0.01 10.07
C TYR A 111 -7.35 0.43 11.14
N GLY A 112 -8.01 1.58 10.92
CA GLY A 112 -9.07 2.07 11.77
C GLY A 112 -10.46 1.81 11.17
N VAL A 113 -11.44 1.45 12.00
CA VAL A 113 -12.84 1.27 11.57
C VAL A 113 -13.36 2.48 10.80
N ASP A 114 -13.05 3.69 11.27
CA ASP A 114 -13.47 4.94 10.62
C ASP A 114 -12.74 5.21 9.29
N ASP A 115 -11.58 4.60 9.05
CA ASP A 115 -10.84 4.73 7.78
C ASP A 115 -11.62 4.12 6.61
N PHE A 116 -12.44 3.12 6.87
CA PHE A 116 -13.14 2.34 5.86
C PHE A 116 -14.43 2.99 5.36
N ALA A 117 -14.83 4.14 5.89
CA ALA A 117 -16.00 4.84 5.38
C ALA A 117 -15.75 5.28 3.93
N THR A 118 -16.60 4.87 2.98
CA THR A 118 -16.51 5.29 1.57
C THR A 118 -16.44 6.82 1.44
N SER A 119 -17.18 7.56 2.26
CA SER A 119 -17.17 9.02 2.30
C SER A 119 -15.83 9.62 2.75
N LYS A 120 -15.04 8.90 3.56
CA LYS A 120 -13.69 9.29 3.95
C LYS A 120 -12.66 9.00 2.85
N LEU A 121 -12.88 7.94 2.07
CA LEU A 121 -11.98 7.51 0.99
C LEU A 121 -12.16 8.31 -0.32
N GLN A 122 -13.40 8.67 -0.68
CA GLN A 122 -13.72 9.39 -1.94
C GLN A 122 -12.97 10.73 -2.15
N PRO A 123 -12.69 11.55 -1.12
CA PRO A 123 -11.83 12.72 -1.26
C PRO A 123 -10.44 12.40 -1.82
N TYR A 124 -9.81 11.31 -1.37
CA TYR A 124 -8.50 10.88 -1.88
C TYR A 124 -8.57 10.45 -3.35
N VAL A 125 -9.64 9.75 -3.74
CA VAL A 125 -9.90 9.35 -5.12
C VAL A 125 -10.03 10.56 -6.03
N THR A 126 -10.86 11.52 -5.63
CA THR A 126 -11.08 12.77 -6.37
C THR A 126 -9.78 13.54 -6.55
N ARG A 127 -9.00 13.64 -5.48
CA ARG A 127 -7.72 14.35 -5.49
C ARG A 127 -6.69 13.66 -6.38
N ALA A 128 -6.53 12.34 -6.26
CA ALA A 128 -5.62 11.58 -7.11
C ALA A 128 -5.97 11.74 -8.60
N LYS A 129 -7.25 11.57 -8.96
CA LYS A 129 -7.73 11.78 -10.35
C LYS A 129 -7.44 13.18 -10.86
N THR A 130 -7.74 14.20 -10.07
CA THR A 130 -7.52 15.61 -10.44
C THR A 130 -6.03 15.92 -10.63
N SER A 131 -5.16 15.21 -9.91
CA SER A 131 -3.70 15.33 -10.02
C SER A 131 -3.07 14.40 -11.06
N GLY A 132 -3.87 13.67 -11.84
CA GLY A 132 -3.37 12.72 -12.84
C GLY A 132 -2.61 11.54 -12.23
N LYS A 133 -2.91 11.18 -10.98
CA LYS A 133 -2.32 10.06 -10.24
C LYS A 133 -3.32 8.91 -10.14
N LYS A 134 -2.80 7.70 -9.95
CA LYS A 134 -3.61 6.56 -9.50
C LYS A 134 -3.63 6.50 -7.98
N LEU A 135 -4.65 5.87 -7.40
CA LEU A 135 -4.73 5.58 -5.96
C LEU A 135 -4.87 4.07 -5.75
N ILE A 136 -4.24 3.53 -4.71
CA ILE A 136 -4.40 2.14 -4.29
C ILE A 136 -4.49 2.06 -2.77
N MET A 137 -5.39 1.21 -2.25
CA MET A 137 -5.38 0.83 -0.84
C MET A 137 -4.35 -0.29 -0.67
N GLN A 138 -3.10 0.10 -0.44
CA GLN A 138 -1.98 -0.84 -0.47
C GLN A 138 -2.00 -1.80 0.72
N GLU A 139 -2.56 -1.37 1.86
CA GLU A 139 -2.72 -2.24 3.02
C GLU A 139 -4.02 -1.92 3.74
N TRP A 140 -4.75 -2.95 4.12
CA TRP A 140 -5.81 -2.83 5.10
C TRP A 140 -6.06 -4.14 5.83
N GLY A 141 -6.60 -4.05 7.05
CA GLY A 141 -6.81 -5.24 7.87
C GLY A 141 -8.05 -5.17 8.76
N ALA A 142 -8.66 -6.34 8.99
CA ALA A 142 -9.70 -6.51 10.00
C ALA A 142 -9.09 -7.03 11.30
N CYS A 143 -9.03 -6.17 12.32
CA CYS A 143 -8.48 -6.55 13.61
C CYS A 143 -9.32 -7.66 14.26
N TYR A 144 -8.64 -8.63 14.89
CA TYR A 144 -9.28 -9.69 15.64
C TYR A 144 -9.69 -9.30 17.07
N MET A 145 -9.21 -8.16 17.54
CA MET A 145 -9.49 -7.66 18.88
C MET A 145 -10.43 -6.46 18.81
N ASP A 146 -11.20 -6.22 19.86
CA ASP A 146 -12.03 -5.01 20.03
C ASP A 146 -11.24 -3.78 20.48
N ALA A 147 -9.92 -3.81 20.26
CA ALA A 147 -9.00 -2.77 20.67
C ALA A 147 -9.28 -1.43 19.97
N PRO A 148 -8.83 -0.30 20.56
CA PRO A 148 -8.97 1.02 19.96
C PRO A 148 -8.39 1.11 18.55
N ASN A 149 -8.97 2.03 17.76
CA ASN A 149 -8.62 2.29 16.37
C ASN A 149 -7.10 2.32 16.12
N HIS A 150 -6.65 1.65 15.04
CA HIS A 150 -5.23 1.55 14.62
C HIS A 150 -4.30 0.78 15.57
N ASN A 151 -4.82 0.06 16.57
CA ASN A 151 -4.00 -0.78 17.42
C ASN A 151 -4.67 -2.13 17.64
N CYS A 152 -4.25 -3.16 16.90
CA CYS A 152 -4.76 -4.50 17.12
C CYS A 152 -4.14 -5.23 18.33
N ASN A 153 -3.27 -4.55 19.09
CA ASN A 153 -2.71 -5.08 20.33
C ASN A 153 -3.49 -4.57 21.55
N GLY A 154 -4.30 -5.44 22.13
CA GLY A 154 -5.09 -5.19 23.34
C GLY A 154 -6.53 -5.65 23.19
N GLY A 155 -7.38 -5.41 24.19
CA GLY A 155 -8.81 -5.74 24.12
C GLY A 155 -9.15 -7.23 24.29
N SER A 156 -10.35 -7.60 23.86
CA SER A 156 -10.88 -8.97 23.82
C SER A 156 -11.06 -9.45 22.37
N PRO A 157 -10.91 -10.75 22.09
CA PRO A 157 -11.22 -11.31 20.80
C PRO A 157 -12.65 -10.99 20.35
N ILE A 158 -12.80 -10.51 19.12
CA ILE A 158 -14.12 -10.42 18.48
C ILE A 158 -14.53 -11.79 17.95
N GLY A 159 -15.84 -12.03 17.85
CA GLY A 159 -16.34 -13.26 17.26
C GLY A 159 -15.93 -13.41 15.80
N THR A 160 -15.60 -14.63 15.36
CA THR A 160 -15.20 -14.93 13.97
C THR A 160 -16.21 -14.39 12.95
N GLY A 161 -17.51 -14.56 13.21
CA GLY A 161 -18.57 -14.04 12.34
C GLY A 161 -18.60 -12.52 12.25
N THR A 162 -18.21 -11.83 13.32
CA THR A 162 -18.04 -10.36 13.33
C THR A 162 -16.84 -9.96 12.47
N ARG A 163 -15.68 -10.62 12.63
CA ARG A 163 -14.50 -10.36 11.79
C ARG A 163 -14.77 -10.65 10.31
N ASP A 164 -15.43 -11.76 10.01
CA ASP A 164 -15.90 -12.10 8.66
C ASP A 164 -16.78 -10.99 8.07
N SER A 165 -17.69 -10.44 8.88
CA SER A 165 -18.53 -9.33 8.45
C SER A 165 -17.72 -8.06 8.23
N ASN A 166 -16.76 -7.75 9.11
CA ASN A 166 -15.88 -6.59 8.96
C ASN A 166 -15.08 -6.67 7.66
N ILE A 167 -14.46 -7.82 7.37
CA ILE A 167 -13.71 -8.04 6.11
C ILE A 167 -14.59 -7.74 4.90
N ARG A 168 -15.79 -8.34 4.83
CA ARG A 168 -16.69 -8.14 3.68
C ARG A 168 -17.17 -6.69 3.57
N THR A 169 -17.60 -6.10 4.68
CA THR A 169 -18.13 -4.73 4.70
C THR A 169 -17.06 -3.72 4.32
N TRP A 170 -15.84 -3.83 4.86
CA TRP A 170 -14.78 -2.86 4.62
C TRP A 170 -14.20 -3.00 3.21
N ALA A 171 -14.01 -4.23 2.70
CA ALA A 171 -13.70 -4.43 1.29
C ALA A 171 -14.75 -3.77 0.38
N ALA A 172 -16.03 -4.03 0.63
CA ALA A 172 -17.12 -3.43 -0.16
C ALA A 172 -17.14 -1.89 -0.06
N SER A 173 -16.78 -1.30 1.08
CA SER A 173 -16.68 0.15 1.21
C SER A 173 -15.50 0.75 0.44
N ILE A 174 -14.37 0.04 0.37
CA ILE A 174 -13.19 0.42 -0.42
C ILE A 174 -13.53 0.29 -1.93
N ASP A 175 -14.17 -0.81 -2.32
CA ASP A 175 -14.68 -1.03 -3.68
C ASP A 175 -15.68 0.05 -4.09
N ALA A 176 -16.61 0.42 -3.21
CA ALA A 176 -17.59 1.49 -3.44
C ALA A 176 -16.94 2.89 -3.53
N ALA A 177 -15.73 3.08 -2.99
CA ALA A 177 -14.94 4.28 -3.22
C ALA A 177 -14.24 4.25 -4.60
N GLY A 178 -14.20 3.11 -5.27
CA GLY A 178 -13.53 2.89 -6.55
C GLY A 178 -12.02 2.67 -6.40
N ILE A 179 -11.57 2.12 -5.27
CA ILE A 179 -10.14 1.95 -4.97
C ILE A 179 -9.79 0.44 -5.02
N PRO A 180 -8.84 0.01 -5.87
CA PRO A 180 -8.32 -1.35 -5.79
C PRO A 180 -7.47 -1.54 -4.53
N TRP A 181 -7.39 -2.76 -3.99
CA TRP A 181 -6.80 -2.99 -2.68
C TRP A 181 -5.97 -4.27 -2.54
N PHE A 182 -5.04 -4.26 -1.58
CA PHE A 182 -4.37 -5.45 -1.04
C PHE A 182 -4.63 -5.58 0.46
N TYR A 183 -4.92 -6.79 0.92
CA TYR A 183 -5.20 -7.07 2.33
C TYR A 183 -3.89 -7.38 3.08
N TRP A 184 -3.75 -6.83 4.29
CA TRP A 184 -2.64 -7.09 5.20
C TRP A 184 -3.02 -8.12 6.28
N GLN A 185 -2.38 -9.28 6.35
CA GLN A 185 -1.70 -9.93 5.22
C GLN A 185 -2.19 -11.37 5.04
N ILE A 186 -2.12 -11.85 3.81
CA ILE A 186 -2.45 -13.23 3.47
C ILE A 186 -1.20 -14.08 3.70
N LEU A 187 -1.34 -15.12 4.51
CA LEU A 187 -0.25 -16.05 4.77
C LEU A 187 -0.45 -17.37 4.00
N PRO A 188 0.62 -17.95 3.45
CA PRO A 188 0.53 -19.26 2.79
C PRO A 188 0.30 -20.42 3.77
N ASN A 189 0.43 -20.18 5.07
CA ASN A 189 0.28 -21.15 6.15
C ASN A 189 -0.81 -20.66 7.13
N PRO A 190 -1.28 -21.51 8.07
CA PRO A 190 -2.12 -21.07 9.16
C PRO A 190 -1.51 -19.90 9.92
N ASP A 191 -2.38 -19.05 10.48
CA ASP A 191 -1.97 -17.82 11.16
C ASP A 191 -1.11 -18.14 12.41
N PRO A 192 0.19 -17.76 12.41
CA PRO A 192 1.11 -18.03 13.52
C PRO A 192 0.82 -17.16 14.74
N HIS A 193 0.11 -16.05 14.54
CA HIS A 193 -0.32 -15.16 15.59
C HIS A 193 -1.70 -15.53 16.11
N HIS A 194 -2.26 -16.68 15.76
CA HIS A 194 -3.50 -17.23 16.35
C HIS A 194 -4.67 -16.24 16.38
N GLY A 195 -4.75 -15.36 15.38
CA GLY A 195 -5.71 -14.27 15.31
C GLY A 195 -5.41 -13.15 16.30
N TRP A 196 -4.18 -12.81 16.66
CA TRP A 196 -3.92 -11.64 17.53
C TRP A 196 -3.60 -10.38 16.74
N ASP A 197 -3.74 -10.42 15.41
CA ASP A 197 -3.44 -9.31 14.51
C ASP A 197 -4.45 -9.23 13.34
N TYR A 198 -4.00 -8.70 12.21
CA TYR A 198 -4.79 -8.52 11.00
C TYR A 198 -4.66 -9.71 10.03
N GLU A 199 -3.78 -10.67 10.26
CA GLU A 199 -3.39 -11.71 9.32
C GLU A 199 -4.50 -12.73 9.06
N VAL A 200 -4.47 -13.32 7.87
CA VAL A 200 -5.39 -14.39 7.45
C VAL A 200 -4.59 -15.47 6.73
N GLY A 201 -4.52 -16.66 7.32
CA GLY A 201 -3.95 -17.84 6.67
C GLY A 201 -4.84 -18.38 5.56
N ILE A 202 -4.24 -18.84 4.45
CA ILE A 202 -4.96 -19.57 3.41
C ILE A 202 -5.56 -20.85 4.04
N ASP A 203 -6.83 -21.10 3.72
CA ASP A 203 -7.64 -22.21 4.23
C ASP A 203 -7.82 -22.22 5.77
N ASP A 204 -7.58 -21.08 6.43
CA ASP A 204 -7.77 -20.89 7.87
C ASP A 204 -9.05 -20.07 8.19
N VAL A 205 -9.22 -19.71 9.46
CA VAL A 205 -10.27 -18.82 9.96
C VAL A 205 -10.26 -17.50 9.16
N ASN A 206 -11.46 -17.01 8.82
CA ASN A 206 -11.70 -15.83 7.99
C ASN A 206 -11.28 -15.90 6.51
N TRP A 207 -10.53 -16.92 6.06
CA TRP A 207 -10.12 -17.06 4.66
C TRP A 207 -11.30 -17.07 3.69
N GLY A 208 -12.37 -17.78 4.04
CA GLY A 208 -13.58 -17.82 3.21
C GLY A 208 -14.21 -16.44 3.00
N ALA A 209 -14.18 -15.57 4.02
CA ALA A 209 -14.67 -14.21 3.93
C ALA A 209 -13.74 -13.33 3.07
N LEU A 210 -12.43 -13.41 3.27
CA LEU A 210 -11.45 -12.64 2.50
C LEU A 210 -11.44 -13.06 1.03
N LYS A 211 -11.49 -14.36 0.74
CA LYS A 211 -11.60 -14.89 -0.62
C LYS A 211 -12.87 -14.39 -1.31
N ALA A 212 -14.01 -14.41 -0.63
CA ALA A 212 -15.27 -13.89 -1.17
C ALA A 212 -15.19 -12.38 -1.45
N ALA A 213 -14.58 -11.61 -0.54
CA ALA A 213 -14.34 -10.19 -0.73
C ALA A 213 -13.44 -9.91 -1.94
N GLY A 214 -12.33 -10.63 -2.09
CA GLY A 214 -11.42 -10.48 -3.24
C GLY A 214 -12.08 -10.84 -4.59
N LEU A 215 -12.91 -11.88 -4.62
CA LEU A 215 -13.68 -12.24 -5.83
C LEU A 215 -14.70 -11.16 -6.20
N ALA A 216 -15.34 -10.53 -5.20
CA ALA A 216 -16.26 -9.43 -5.43
C ALA A 216 -15.53 -8.17 -5.93
N ALA A 217 -14.38 -7.84 -5.33
CA ALA A 217 -13.54 -6.72 -5.76
C ALA A 217 -13.07 -6.85 -7.21
N GLY A 218 -12.80 -8.07 -7.68
CA GLY A 218 -12.48 -8.34 -9.09
C GLY A 218 -13.62 -8.08 -10.08
N GLN A 219 -14.83 -7.76 -9.60
CA GLN A 219 -15.98 -7.35 -10.41
C GLN A 219 -16.42 -5.90 -10.12
N ALA A 220 -15.78 -5.23 -9.16
CA ALA A 220 -16.12 -3.88 -8.78
C ALA A 220 -15.60 -2.85 -9.80
N GLU A 221 -16.30 -1.72 -9.92
CA GLU A 221 -15.84 -0.61 -10.74
C GLU A 221 -14.66 0.09 -10.05
N SER A 222 -13.54 0.21 -10.76
CA SER A 222 -12.39 0.97 -10.27
C SER A 222 -12.36 2.37 -10.86
N ALA A 223 -12.00 3.36 -10.04
CA ALA A 223 -11.75 4.71 -10.49
C ALA A 223 -10.42 4.85 -11.26
N PHE A 224 -9.57 3.81 -11.24
CA PHE A 224 -8.23 3.80 -11.81
C PHE A 224 -7.98 2.53 -12.63
N ASP A 225 -7.64 2.72 -13.91
CA ASP A 225 -7.28 1.62 -14.80
C ASP A 225 -5.83 1.17 -14.56
N PHE A 226 -5.65 -0.09 -14.14
CA PHE A 226 -4.35 -0.72 -13.98
C PHE A 226 -4.09 -1.83 -15.01
N ASP A 227 -4.97 -2.06 -15.99
CA ASP A 227 -4.97 -3.25 -16.85
C ASP A 227 -3.64 -3.45 -17.58
N ARG A 228 -2.99 -2.36 -18.00
CA ARG A 228 -1.67 -2.40 -18.66
C ARG A 228 -0.56 -3.00 -17.76
N TYR A 229 -0.70 -2.95 -16.44
CA TYR A 229 0.30 -3.32 -15.45
C TYR A 229 0.02 -4.68 -14.79
N LEU A 230 -1.11 -5.29 -15.12
CA LEU A 230 -1.54 -6.57 -14.59
C LEU A 230 -1.29 -7.66 -15.64
N LEU A 231 -1.06 -8.90 -15.16
CA LEU A 231 -0.76 -10.08 -15.98
C LEU A 231 -2.00 -10.71 -16.58
#